data_AF-A0A2N9I7D5-F1
#
_entry.id   AF-A0A2N9I7D5-F1
#
_cell.length_a   1.000
_cell.length_b   1.000
_cell.length_c   1.000
_cell.angle_alpha   90.00
_cell.angle_beta   90.00
_cell.angle_gamma   90.00
#
_symmetry.space_group_name_H-M   'P 1'
#
loop_
_entity.id
_entity.type
_entity.pdbx_description
1 polymer ?
#
loop_
_entity_poly.entity_id
_entity_poly.type
_entity_poly.pdbx_seq_one_letter_code
_entity_poly.pdbx_strand_id
1 'polypeptide(L)'
;MPGYYHLSDARKSLDKDEQDSDVQDLVMSFSGLEEKVLSQYTIAKANLIRTAAMNYLLDSSVQWGAAPAVKGVRDAAVELLHTLVSVHAEVFAGAKPLLDKTLGILVEGLIDTFLSLFYENKTKDLRSLDANGFCQLMLELEYFETVLNPYFTPDARESLKSLQGVLLEKATESMTEAVEPPGHHRRPTRGSEEALADDRQQGMTVSPDDLIVHLRSKVGYNVNDFIDMALAQQYSSELLQAELERTRINTACFAEAIPLDSVPEPAKAAYASFRGSIDSPSKNYRGTHATGSPSFSRRRRQ
;
A
#
# COMPACT_ATOMS: atom_id res chain seq x y z
N MET A 1 64.16 -13.16 34.12
CA MET A 1 63.39 -13.73 32.99
C MET A 1 62.11 -12.91 32.77
N PRO A 2 62.13 -11.76 32.06
CA PRO A 2 60.92 -10.95 31.82
C PRO A 2 60.38 -11.00 30.37
N GLY A 3 61.06 -11.65 29.42
CA GLY A 3 60.79 -11.47 27.98
C GLY A 3 59.64 -12.28 27.38
N TYR A 4 59.12 -13.31 28.05
CA TYR A 4 58.13 -14.21 27.43
C TYR A 4 56.68 -13.72 27.53
N TYR A 5 56.32 -12.96 28.57
CA TYR A 5 54.95 -12.45 28.75
C TYR A 5 54.57 -11.39 27.70
N HIS A 6 55.53 -10.58 27.25
CA HIS A 6 55.27 -9.49 26.31
C HIS A 6 55.01 -9.96 24.87
N LEU A 7 55.63 -11.07 24.48
CA LEU A 7 55.44 -11.71 23.17
C LEU A 7 54.12 -12.49 23.08
N SER A 8 53.68 -13.09 24.19
CA SER A 8 52.39 -13.80 24.23
C SER A 8 51.19 -12.85 24.13
N ASP A 9 51.29 -11.65 24.71
CA ASP A 9 50.21 -10.66 24.64
C ASP A 9 50.15 -9.96 23.28
N ALA A 10 51.31 -9.65 22.67
CA ALA A 10 51.37 -9.09 21.31
C ALA A 10 50.86 -10.06 20.23
N ARG A 11 51.08 -11.37 20.42
CA ARG A 11 50.56 -12.39 19.49
C ARG A 11 49.05 -12.56 19.65
N LYS A 12 48.55 -12.58 20.88
CA LYS A 12 47.11 -12.57 21.16
C LYS A 12 46.40 -11.31 20.65
N SER A 13 47.04 -10.15 20.69
CA SER A 13 46.45 -8.93 20.11
C SER A 13 46.39 -8.99 18.59
N LEU A 14 47.45 -9.48 17.94
CA LEU A 14 47.47 -9.63 16.47
C LEU A 14 46.42 -10.64 15.97
N ASP A 15 46.34 -11.80 16.62
CA ASP A 15 45.34 -12.84 16.30
C ASP A 15 43.90 -12.32 16.52
N LYS A 16 43.71 -11.42 17.50
CA LYS A 16 42.42 -10.78 17.78
C LYS A 16 42.08 -9.70 16.73
N ASP A 17 43.06 -8.91 16.31
CA ASP A 17 42.88 -7.90 15.26
C ASP A 17 42.58 -8.55 13.90
N GLU A 18 43.23 -9.69 13.58
CA GLU A 18 42.89 -10.49 12.38
C GLU A 18 41.48 -11.09 12.48
N GLN A 19 41.10 -11.64 13.63
CA GLN A 19 39.76 -12.19 13.84
C GLN A 19 38.67 -11.11 13.76
N ASP A 20 38.93 -9.92 14.30
CA ASP A 20 38.01 -8.77 14.21
C ASP A 20 37.89 -8.28 12.75
N SER A 21 38.99 -8.31 11.98
CA SER A 21 38.98 -8.02 10.53
C SER A 21 38.14 -9.02 9.74
N ASP A 22 38.31 -10.32 9.98
CA ASP A 22 37.54 -11.37 9.31
C ASP A 22 36.03 -11.24 9.61
N VAL A 23 35.68 -10.92 10.86
CA VAL A 23 34.29 -10.67 11.26
C VAL A 23 33.73 -9.44 10.56
N GLN A 24 34.53 -8.36 10.44
CA GLN A 24 34.11 -7.15 9.74
C GLN A 24 33.86 -7.42 8.24
N ASP A 25 34.76 -8.16 7.58
CA ASP A 25 34.60 -8.55 6.17
C ASP A 25 33.36 -9.42 5.95
N LEU A 26 33.07 -10.33 6.89
CA LEU A 26 31.87 -11.15 6.86
C LEU A 26 30.60 -10.30 6.99
N VAL A 27 30.57 -9.34 7.93
CA VAL A 27 29.44 -8.42 8.12
C VAL A 27 29.21 -7.56 6.89
N MET A 28 30.27 -7.04 6.27
CA MET A 28 30.15 -6.29 5.01
C MET A 28 29.60 -7.17 3.88
N SER A 29 30.08 -8.41 3.78
CA SER A 29 29.63 -9.36 2.76
C SER A 29 28.16 -9.73 2.93
N PHE A 30 27.69 -9.97 4.16
CA PHE A 30 26.28 -10.26 4.42
C PHE A 30 25.38 -9.04 4.21
N SER A 31 25.82 -7.84 4.60
CA SER A 31 25.09 -6.60 4.32
C SER A 31 24.91 -6.39 2.80
N GLY A 32 25.98 -6.60 2.02
CA GLY A 32 25.91 -6.50 0.56
C GLY A 32 25.05 -7.59 -0.09
N LEU A 33 24.99 -8.78 0.50
CA LEU A 33 24.08 -9.84 0.05
C LEU A 33 22.62 -9.49 0.38
N GLU A 34 22.35 -8.99 1.58
CA GLU A 34 21.02 -8.54 2.00
C GLU A 34 20.45 -7.49 1.04
N GLU A 35 21.25 -6.48 0.69
CA GLU A 35 20.84 -5.43 -0.25
C GLU A 35 20.50 -5.99 -1.64
N LYS A 36 21.30 -6.92 -2.15
CA LYS A 36 21.04 -7.57 -3.45
C LYS A 36 19.79 -8.43 -3.42
N VAL A 37 19.59 -9.22 -2.37
CA VAL A 37 18.40 -10.06 -2.21
C VAL A 37 17.15 -9.19 -2.11
N LEU A 38 17.21 -8.13 -1.29
CA LEU A 38 16.13 -7.17 -1.14
C LEU A 38 15.81 -6.48 -2.47
N SER A 39 16.83 -6.04 -3.22
CA SER A 39 16.65 -5.41 -4.53
C SER A 39 15.97 -6.34 -5.53
N GLN A 40 16.40 -7.61 -5.63
CA GLN A 40 15.75 -8.57 -6.52
C GLN A 40 14.31 -8.87 -6.10
N TYR A 41 14.07 -8.96 -4.79
CA TYR A 41 12.74 -9.16 -4.23
C TYR A 41 11.81 -7.99 -4.56
N THR A 42 12.24 -6.75 -4.34
CA THR A 42 11.42 -5.57 -4.62
C THR A 42 11.15 -5.39 -6.10
N ILE A 43 12.12 -5.67 -6.98
CA ILE A 43 11.89 -5.68 -8.44
C ILE A 43 10.80 -6.69 -8.81
N ALA A 44 10.87 -7.91 -8.28
CA ALA A 44 9.88 -8.95 -8.57
C ALA A 44 8.48 -8.56 -8.09
N LYS A 45 8.35 -8.02 -6.87
CA LYS A 45 7.06 -7.57 -6.32
C LYS A 45 6.54 -6.30 -7.01
N ALA A 46 7.41 -5.38 -7.41
CA ALA A 46 7.04 -4.19 -8.18
C ALA A 46 6.39 -4.57 -9.52
N ASN A 47 6.86 -5.63 -10.19
CA ASN A 47 6.22 -6.13 -11.40
C ASN A 47 4.78 -6.64 -11.15
N LEU A 48 4.56 -7.35 -10.04
CA LEU A 48 3.21 -7.81 -9.65
C LEU A 48 2.29 -6.61 -9.35
N ILE A 49 2.80 -5.64 -8.60
CA ILE A 49 2.09 -4.39 -8.29
C ILE A 49 1.78 -3.63 -9.59
N ARG A 50 2.72 -3.57 -10.55
CA ARG A 50 2.47 -2.93 -11.84
C ARG A 50 1.34 -3.61 -12.61
N THR A 51 1.29 -4.93 -12.65
CA THR A 51 0.16 -5.64 -13.27
C THR A 51 -1.16 -5.31 -12.58
N ALA A 52 -1.20 -5.29 -11.24
CA ALA A 52 -2.40 -4.92 -10.51
C ALA A 52 -2.79 -3.44 -10.74
N ALA A 53 -1.82 -2.54 -10.85
CA ALA A 53 -2.04 -1.13 -11.14
C ALA A 53 -2.59 -0.91 -12.56
N MET A 54 -2.12 -1.69 -13.54
CA MET A 54 -2.68 -1.72 -14.89
C MET A 54 -4.15 -2.17 -14.87
N ASN A 55 -4.46 -3.26 -14.15
CA ASN A 55 -5.83 -3.74 -14.03
C ASN A 55 -6.74 -2.68 -13.36
N TYR A 56 -6.24 -2.03 -12.31
CA TYR A 56 -6.93 -0.98 -11.59
C TYR A 56 -7.23 0.26 -12.46
N LEU A 57 -6.25 0.76 -13.22
CA LEU A 57 -6.41 1.98 -14.03
C LEU A 57 -7.07 1.72 -15.39
N LEU A 58 -6.76 0.61 -16.06
CA LEU A 58 -7.06 0.42 -17.48
C LEU A 58 -8.13 -0.66 -17.72
N ASP A 59 -8.13 -1.76 -16.97
CA ASP A 59 -9.02 -2.91 -17.22
C ASP A 59 -10.24 -2.98 -16.27
N SER A 60 -10.44 -1.96 -15.43
CA SER A 60 -11.49 -1.92 -14.40
C SER A 60 -12.89 -1.61 -14.93
N SER A 61 -13.10 -1.68 -16.26
CA SER A 61 -14.34 -1.34 -16.98
C SER A 61 -14.82 0.11 -16.84
N VAL A 62 -14.02 0.98 -16.22
CA VAL A 62 -14.35 2.40 -16.04
C VAL A 62 -14.01 3.19 -17.31
N GLN A 63 -15.02 3.87 -17.85
CA GLN A 63 -14.84 4.88 -18.89
C GLN A 63 -14.53 6.22 -18.21
N TRP A 64 -13.25 6.56 -18.08
CA TRP A 64 -12.82 7.75 -17.32
C TRP A 64 -13.37 9.09 -17.84
N GLY A 65 -13.74 9.17 -19.12
CA GLY A 65 -14.39 10.34 -19.72
C GLY A 65 -15.92 10.36 -19.63
N ALA A 66 -16.52 9.35 -19.01
CA ALA A 66 -17.96 9.23 -18.76
C ALA A 66 -18.19 8.46 -17.46
N ALA A 67 -17.45 8.81 -16.41
CA ALA A 67 -17.42 8.05 -15.19
C ALA A 67 -18.72 8.24 -14.41
N PRO A 68 -19.22 7.17 -13.75
CA PRO A 68 -20.37 7.30 -12.87
C PRO A 68 -20.07 8.20 -11.68
N ALA A 69 -21.11 8.73 -11.04
CA ALA A 69 -20.97 9.47 -9.79
C ALA A 69 -20.23 8.63 -8.73
N VAL A 70 -19.36 9.29 -7.98
CA VAL A 70 -18.53 8.67 -6.93
C VAL A 70 -19.42 8.11 -5.82
N LYS A 71 -19.23 6.83 -5.48
CA LYS A 71 -20.00 6.12 -4.45
C LYS A 71 -19.16 5.50 -3.34
N GLY A 72 -17.83 5.53 -3.48
CA GLY A 72 -16.89 4.81 -2.62
C GLY A 72 -15.69 4.32 -3.43
N VAL A 73 -14.81 3.58 -2.76
CA VAL A 73 -13.60 3.00 -3.35
C VAL A 73 -13.97 1.75 -4.15
N ARG A 74 -13.53 1.67 -5.42
CA ARG A 74 -13.82 0.52 -6.28
C ARG A 74 -13.11 -0.75 -5.77
N ASP A 75 -13.71 -1.91 -6.04
CA ASP A 75 -13.09 -3.21 -5.71
C ASP A 75 -11.72 -3.38 -6.37
N ALA A 76 -11.52 -2.85 -7.58
CA ALA A 76 -10.23 -2.87 -8.26
C ALA A 76 -9.11 -2.16 -7.46
N ALA A 77 -9.44 -1.11 -6.70
CA ALA A 77 -8.48 -0.44 -5.81
C ALA A 77 -8.15 -1.32 -4.60
N VAL A 78 -9.15 -2.02 -4.05
CA VAL A 78 -8.96 -2.97 -2.94
C VAL A 78 -8.13 -4.18 -3.38
N GLU A 79 -8.37 -4.70 -4.57
CA GLU A 79 -7.59 -5.81 -5.16
C GLU A 79 -6.13 -5.40 -5.37
N LEU A 80 -5.87 -4.19 -5.87
CA LEU A 80 -4.52 -3.64 -5.94
C LEU A 80 -3.87 -3.60 -4.55
N LEU A 81 -4.60 -3.11 -3.54
CA LEU A 81 -4.09 -3.05 -2.17
C LEU A 81 -3.79 -4.44 -1.58
N HIS A 82 -4.56 -5.48 -1.93
CA HIS A 82 -4.31 -6.85 -1.50
C HIS A 82 -2.95 -7.38 -1.97
N THR A 83 -2.41 -6.88 -3.08
CA THR A 83 -1.05 -7.23 -3.50
C THR A 83 0.00 -6.76 -2.48
N LEU A 84 -0.16 -5.54 -1.95
CA LEU A 84 0.70 -5.00 -0.89
C LEU A 84 0.48 -5.70 0.45
N VAL A 85 -0.77 -6.05 0.79
CA VAL A 85 -1.08 -6.85 2.00
C VAL A 85 -0.38 -8.21 1.94
N SER A 86 -0.37 -8.85 0.77
CA SER A 86 0.32 -10.12 0.55
C SER A 86 1.83 -9.98 0.74
N VAL A 87 2.44 -8.91 0.22
CA VAL A 87 3.86 -8.60 0.44
C VAL A 87 4.13 -8.35 1.92
N HIS A 88 3.30 -7.56 2.60
CA HIS A 88 3.41 -7.31 4.02
C HIS A 88 3.44 -8.64 4.80
N ALA A 89 2.48 -9.54 4.56
CA ALA A 89 2.42 -10.83 5.25
C ALA A 89 3.67 -11.68 5.02
N GLU A 90 4.17 -11.74 3.78
CA GLU A 90 5.37 -12.50 3.40
C GLU A 90 6.62 -11.97 4.12
N VAL A 91 6.84 -10.66 4.09
CA VAL A 91 8.02 -10.03 4.70
C VAL A 91 7.92 -10.02 6.22
N PHE A 92 6.74 -9.78 6.78
CA PHE A 92 6.53 -9.82 8.22
C PHE A 92 6.83 -11.21 8.80
N ALA A 93 6.47 -12.29 8.09
CA ALA A 93 6.74 -13.65 8.52
C ALA A 93 8.21 -14.09 8.33
N GLY A 94 8.85 -13.67 7.23
CA GLY A 94 10.19 -14.14 6.86
C GLY A 94 11.35 -13.22 7.24
N ALA A 95 11.14 -11.91 7.22
CA ALA A 95 12.19 -10.89 7.32
C ALA A 95 11.67 -9.57 7.91
N LYS A 96 10.98 -9.64 9.06
CA LYS A 96 10.36 -8.47 9.72
C LYS A 96 11.25 -7.21 9.81
N PRO A 97 12.56 -7.29 10.11
CA PRO A 97 13.43 -6.09 10.15
C PRO A 97 13.53 -5.32 8.83
N LEU A 98 13.20 -5.97 7.71
CA LEU A 98 13.23 -5.35 6.38
C LEU A 98 11.86 -4.84 5.93
N LEU A 99 10.80 -5.00 6.73
CA LEU A 99 9.43 -4.68 6.34
C LEU A 99 9.26 -3.23 5.91
N ASP A 100 9.69 -2.29 6.75
CA ASP A 100 9.53 -0.86 6.48
C ASP A 100 10.28 -0.44 5.23
N LYS A 101 11.52 -0.92 5.08
CA LYS A 101 12.34 -0.66 3.88
C LYS A 101 11.71 -1.27 2.63
N THR A 102 11.19 -2.49 2.72
CA THR A 102 10.58 -3.19 1.59
C THR A 102 9.30 -2.50 1.13
N LEU A 103 8.39 -2.21 2.05
CA LEU A 103 7.13 -1.56 1.71
C LEU A 103 7.33 -0.10 1.29
N GLY A 104 8.29 0.63 1.87
CA GLY A 104 8.64 1.98 1.42
C GLY A 104 9.03 2.02 -0.06
N ILE A 105 9.94 1.13 -0.49
CA ILE A 105 10.37 1.01 -1.89
C ILE A 105 9.18 0.65 -2.81
N LEU A 106 8.30 -0.24 -2.36
CA LEU A 106 7.17 -0.68 -3.18
C LEU A 106 6.06 0.36 -3.27
N VAL A 107 5.84 1.17 -2.22
CA VAL A 107 4.89 2.28 -2.24
C VAL A 107 5.38 3.40 -3.16
N GLU A 108 6.67 3.77 -3.09
CA GLU A 108 7.28 4.68 -4.09
C GLU A 108 7.06 4.15 -5.51
N GLY A 109 7.45 2.90 -5.75
CA GLY A 109 7.29 2.25 -7.06
C GLY A 109 5.84 2.16 -7.54
N LEU A 110 4.86 2.06 -6.63
CA LEU A 110 3.43 2.10 -6.96
C LEU A 110 3.02 3.48 -7.51
N ILE A 111 3.41 4.56 -6.84
CA ILE A 111 3.06 5.92 -7.26
C ILE A 111 3.75 6.26 -8.58
N ASP A 112 5.03 5.91 -8.73
CA ASP A 112 5.76 6.06 -9.99
C ASP A 112 5.14 5.23 -11.12
N THR A 113 4.60 4.05 -10.79
CA THR A 113 3.85 3.24 -11.75
C THR A 113 2.56 3.92 -12.19
N PHE A 114 1.79 4.52 -11.28
CA PHE A 114 0.60 5.29 -11.67
C PHE A 114 0.94 6.45 -12.60
N LEU A 115 2.00 7.22 -12.29
CA LEU A 115 2.50 8.28 -13.16
C LEU A 115 2.89 7.74 -14.55
N SER A 116 3.66 6.64 -14.57
CA SER A 116 4.10 6.02 -15.82
C SER A 116 2.92 5.53 -16.65
N LEU A 117 1.97 4.81 -16.03
CA LEU A 117 0.77 4.31 -16.71
C LEU A 117 -0.12 5.46 -17.21
N PHE A 118 -0.22 6.55 -16.47
CA PHE A 118 -0.91 7.74 -16.92
C PHE A 118 -0.28 8.30 -18.20
N TYR A 119 1.04 8.52 -18.21
CA TYR A 119 1.72 9.05 -19.40
C TYR A 119 1.68 8.09 -20.59
N GLU A 120 1.90 6.80 -20.36
CA GLU A 120 1.85 5.75 -21.39
C GLU A 120 0.49 5.68 -22.09
N ASN A 121 -0.60 6.04 -21.39
CA ASN A 121 -1.97 5.87 -21.86
C ASN A 121 -2.79 7.17 -21.96
N LYS A 122 -2.19 8.35 -21.74
CA LYS A 122 -2.83 9.69 -21.81
C LYS A 122 -3.53 9.94 -23.15
N THR A 123 -3.14 9.24 -24.22
CA THR A 123 -3.69 9.38 -25.58
C THR A 123 -4.60 8.23 -26.01
N LYS A 124 -4.75 7.19 -25.17
CA LYS A 124 -5.53 5.98 -25.47
C LYS A 124 -6.66 5.82 -24.43
N ASP A 125 -6.47 4.94 -23.46
CA ASP A 125 -7.46 4.59 -22.44
C ASP A 125 -7.77 5.76 -21.48
N LEU A 126 -6.81 6.67 -21.31
CA LEU A 126 -6.95 7.89 -20.51
C LEU A 126 -7.04 9.15 -21.39
N ARG A 127 -7.58 9.01 -22.62
CA ARG A 127 -7.73 10.12 -23.56
C ARG A 127 -8.63 11.23 -23.03
N SER A 128 -9.67 10.89 -22.29
CA SER A 128 -10.56 11.83 -21.63
C SER A 128 -10.75 11.45 -20.17
N LEU A 129 -10.78 12.46 -19.31
CA LEU A 129 -11.04 12.35 -17.89
C LEU A 129 -12.11 13.39 -17.54
N ASP A 130 -13.32 12.94 -17.24
CA ASP A 130 -14.38 13.84 -16.82
C ASP A 130 -14.27 14.18 -15.32
N ALA A 131 -15.15 15.06 -14.84
CA ALA A 131 -15.12 15.50 -13.46
C ALA A 131 -15.33 14.35 -12.46
N ASN A 132 -16.22 13.41 -12.78
CA ASN A 132 -16.49 12.26 -11.92
C ASN A 132 -15.30 11.30 -11.87
N GLY A 133 -14.62 11.07 -13.00
CA GLY A 133 -13.45 10.22 -13.10
C GLY A 133 -12.28 10.82 -12.31
N PHE A 134 -12.09 12.13 -12.41
CA PHE A 134 -11.14 12.85 -11.56
C PHE A 134 -11.46 12.68 -10.08
N CYS A 135 -12.69 12.96 -9.65
CA CYS A 135 -13.11 12.80 -8.25
C CYS A 135 -12.94 11.36 -7.74
N GLN A 136 -13.26 10.36 -8.57
CA GLN A 136 -13.08 8.95 -8.23
C GLN A 136 -11.60 8.61 -8.00
N LEU A 137 -10.70 9.05 -8.89
CA LEU A 137 -9.26 8.83 -8.74
C LEU A 137 -8.72 9.54 -7.49
N MET A 138 -9.17 10.77 -7.21
CA MET A 138 -8.75 11.50 -6.02
C MET A 138 -9.15 10.77 -4.73
N LEU A 139 -10.38 10.28 -4.63
CA LEU A 139 -10.84 9.48 -3.49
C LEU A 139 -9.99 8.21 -3.30
N GLU A 140 -9.69 7.50 -4.39
CA GLU A 140 -8.94 6.25 -4.32
C GLU A 140 -7.46 6.47 -4.00
N LEU A 141 -6.86 7.54 -4.53
CA LEU A 141 -5.49 7.95 -4.17
C LEU A 141 -5.39 8.36 -2.70
N GLU A 142 -6.38 9.07 -2.17
CA GLU A 142 -6.45 9.41 -0.74
C GLU A 142 -6.64 8.17 0.13
N TYR A 143 -7.45 7.20 -0.31
CA TYR A 143 -7.58 5.90 0.34
C TYR A 143 -6.23 5.16 0.40
N PHE A 144 -5.49 5.10 -0.72
CA PHE A 144 -4.15 4.50 -0.72
C PHE A 144 -3.18 5.24 0.20
N GLU A 145 -3.13 6.58 0.12
CA GLU A 145 -2.27 7.39 0.98
C GLU A 145 -2.60 7.17 2.46
N THR A 146 -3.88 7.13 2.82
CA THR A 146 -4.33 6.94 4.21
C THR A 146 -3.94 5.57 4.74
N VAL A 147 -4.20 4.50 3.97
CA VAL A 147 -3.89 3.13 4.39
C VAL A 147 -2.39 2.87 4.43
N LEU A 148 -1.65 3.38 3.45
CA LEU A 148 -0.21 3.13 3.29
C LEU A 148 0.65 4.20 3.96
N ASN A 149 0.04 5.14 4.70
CA ASN A 149 0.73 6.26 5.35
C ASN A 149 2.00 5.86 6.14
N PRO A 150 2.02 4.72 6.88
CA PRO A 150 3.23 4.29 7.61
C PRO A 150 4.44 4.02 6.72
N TYR A 151 4.23 3.74 5.43
CA TYR A 151 5.27 3.41 4.46
C TYR A 151 5.44 4.50 3.38
N PHE A 152 4.72 5.61 3.50
CA PHE A 152 4.78 6.71 2.54
C PHE A 152 6.01 7.58 2.80
N THR A 153 7.00 7.48 1.91
CA THR A 153 8.24 8.24 1.96
C THR A 153 8.05 9.67 1.43
N PRO A 154 9.00 10.60 1.69
CA PRO A 154 8.95 11.94 1.11
C PRO A 154 8.86 11.92 -0.43
N ASP A 155 9.63 11.05 -1.07
CA ASP A 155 9.69 10.92 -2.53
C ASP A 155 8.36 10.40 -3.07
N ALA A 156 7.75 9.39 -2.42
CA ALA A 156 6.40 8.93 -2.78
C ALA A 156 5.36 10.05 -2.68
N ARG A 157 5.43 10.92 -1.66
CA ARG A 157 4.49 12.06 -1.52
C ARG A 157 4.71 13.10 -2.61
N GLU A 158 5.95 13.35 -3.01
CA GLU A 158 6.25 14.26 -4.11
C GLU A 158 5.71 13.71 -5.44
N SER A 159 5.97 12.43 -5.74
CA SER A 159 5.40 11.75 -6.91
C SER A 159 3.87 11.75 -6.88
N LEU A 160 3.23 11.57 -5.71
CA LEU A 160 1.78 11.59 -5.58
C LEU A 160 1.21 12.97 -5.91
N LYS A 161 1.84 14.05 -5.43
CA LYS A 161 1.45 15.42 -5.78
C LYS A 161 1.60 15.69 -7.27
N SER A 162 2.68 15.19 -7.88
CA SER A 162 2.87 15.27 -9.33
C SER A 162 1.73 14.56 -10.07
N LEU A 163 1.36 13.34 -9.64
CA LEU A 163 0.26 12.57 -10.22
C LEU A 163 -1.07 13.32 -10.13
N GLN A 164 -1.41 13.84 -8.96
CA GLN A 164 -2.62 14.63 -8.74
C GLN A 164 -2.66 15.87 -9.66
N GLY A 165 -1.51 16.54 -9.83
CA GLY A 165 -1.37 17.68 -10.73
C GLY A 165 -1.65 17.33 -12.20
N VAL A 166 -1.07 16.25 -12.71
CA VAL A 166 -1.29 15.85 -14.12
C VAL A 166 -2.69 15.30 -14.38
N LEU A 167 -3.31 14.66 -13.39
CA LEU A 167 -4.71 14.23 -13.46
C LEU A 167 -5.65 15.44 -13.53
N LEU A 168 -5.39 16.47 -12.72
CA LEU A 168 -6.16 17.70 -12.78
C LEU A 168 -6.03 18.42 -14.12
N GLU A 169 -4.80 18.53 -14.63
CA GLU A 169 -4.55 19.14 -15.95
C GLU A 169 -5.37 18.41 -17.01
N LYS A 170 -5.37 17.07 -16.98
CA LYS A 170 -6.14 16.25 -17.93
C LYS A 170 -7.65 16.40 -17.79
N ALA A 171 -8.16 16.50 -16.58
CA ALA A 171 -9.59 16.76 -16.35
C ALA A 171 -10.00 18.13 -16.91
N THR A 172 -9.13 19.13 -16.72
CA THR A 172 -9.34 20.49 -17.23
C THR A 172 -9.27 20.56 -18.76
N GLU A 173 -8.30 19.87 -19.39
CA GLU A 173 -8.20 19.72 -20.85
C GLU A 173 -9.50 19.13 -21.42
N SER A 174 -9.99 18.04 -20.82
CA SER A 174 -11.16 17.28 -21.30
C SER A 174 -12.46 18.11 -21.31
N MET A 175 -12.60 19.07 -20.38
CA MET A 175 -13.73 20.01 -20.38
C MET A 175 -13.66 21.04 -21.51
N THR A 176 -12.46 21.48 -21.88
CA THR A 176 -12.30 22.46 -22.96
C THR A 176 -12.54 21.87 -24.34
N GLU A 177 -12.21 20.58 -24.53
CA GLU A 177 -12.48 19.86 -25.78
C GLU A 177 -13.98 19.58 -26.00
N ALA A 178 -14.78 19.47 -24.93
CA ALA A 178 -16.22 19.26 -25.01
C ALA A 178 -17.02 20.51 -25.44
N VAL A 179 -16.39 21.69 -25.47
CA VAL A 179 -17.04 23.00 -25.70
C VAL A 179 -16.75 23.57 -27.11
N GLU A 180 -16.16 22.80 -28.04
CA GLU A 180 -16.14 23.22 -29.45
C GLU A 180 -17.56 23.15 -30.07
N PRO A 181 -18.08 24.22 -30.69
CA PRO A 181 -19.50 24.34 -30.99
C PRO A 181 -19.87 23.55 -32.26
N PRO A 182 -20.96 22.76 -32.25
CA PRO A 182 -21.63 22.38 -33.48
C PRO A 182 -22.29 23.63 -34.06
N GLY A 183 -21.88 24.00 -35.27
CA GLY A 183 -22.51 25.09 -36.02
C GLY A 183 -24.02 24.94 -36.17
N HIS A 184 -24.71 26.07 -36.07
CA HIS A 184 -26.06 26.36 -36.59
C HIS A 184 -27.26 25.51 -36.10
N HIS A 185 -28.12 26.09 -35.24
CA HIS A 185 -29.49 26.48 -35.63
C HIS A 185 -30.27 27.30 -34.58
N ARG A 186 -30.85 28.39 -35.06
CA ARG A 186 -32.14 29.03 -34.71
C ARG A 186 -32.47 29.38 -33.25
N ARG A 187 -32.50 30.71 -33.05
CA ARG A 187 -33.30 31.48 -32.08
C ARG A 187 -34.71 30.87 -31.83
N PRO A 188 -35.07 30.51 -30.59
CA PRO A 188 -36.46 30.34 -30.18
C PRO A 188 -36.98 31.61 -29.51
N THR A 189 -38.17 32.05 -29.92
CA THR A 189 -38.88 33.20 -29.34
C THR A 189 -40.02 32.66 -28.46
N ARG A 190 -39.97 32.99 -27.16
CA ARG A 190 -41.06 33.40 -26.26
C ARG A 190 -42.31 32.48 -26.06
N GLY A 191 -42.53 32.07 -24.80
CA GLY A 191 -43.84 31.71 -24.20
C GLY A 191 -43.69 30.78 -22.99
N SER A 192 -43.92 31.27 -21.76
CA SER A 192 -44.96 30.83 -20.77
C SER A 192 -44.87 29.35 -20.34
N GLU A 193 -44.90 28.94 -19.08
CA GLU A 193 -45.72 29.36 -17.93
C GLU A 193 -45.18 28.71 -16.64
N GLU A 194 -45.55 29.27 -15.48
CA GLU A 194 -45.12 28.90 -14.13
C GLU A 194 -45.37 27.43 -13.74
N ALA A 195 -44.38 26.80 -13.11
CA ALA A 195 -44.59 25.69 -12.19
C ALA A 195 -43.71 25.91 -10.95
N LEU A 196 -44.36 26.32 -9.86
CA LEU A 196 -43.79 26.39 -8.52
C LEU A 196 -43.45 24.97 -8.06
N ALA A 197 -42.16 24.62 -8.02
CA ALA A 197 -41.66 23.41 -7.38
C ALA A 197 -40.76 23.81 -6.20
N ASP A 198 -41.36 23.71 -5.01
CA ASP A 198 -40.81 23.48 -3.67
C ASP A 198 -39.28 23.60 -3.51
N ASP A 199 -38.84 24.82 -3.16
CA ASP A 199 -37.45 25.14 -2.88
C ASP A 199 -37.18 25.02 -1.37
N ARG A 200 -37.10 23.78 -0.88
CA ARG A 200 -36.63 23.45 0.47
C ARG A 200 -35.66 22.28 0.46
N GLN A 201 -34.54 22.44 -0.24
CA GLN A 201 -33.26 21.77 0.04
C GLN A 201 -32.12 22.34 -0.82
N GLN A 202 -31.95 23.67 -0.84
CA GLN A 202 -30.72 24.29 -1.33
C GLN A 202 -29.66 24.25 -0.22
N GLY A 203 -29.05 23.08 -0.02
CA GLY A 203 -27.62 23.06 0.27
C GLY A 203 -26.93 23.40 -1.05
N MET A 204 -26.06 24.41 -1.07
CA MET A 204 -25.34 24.83 -2.28
C MET A 204 -24.43 23.69 -2.77
N THR A 205 -24.97 22.75 -3.56
CA THR A 205 -24.20 21.68 -4.18
C THR A 205 -23.55 22.23 -5.44
N VAL A 206 -22.27 22.58 -5.36
CA VAL A 206 -21.46 22.96 -6.53
C VAL A 206 -21.33 21.74 -7.44
N SER A 207 -21.63 21.89 -8.74
CA SER A 207 -21.47 20.82 -9.74
C SER A 207 -19.99 20.40 -9.84
N PRO A 208 -19.66 19.12 -10.09
CA PRO A 208 -18.27 18.69 -10.34
C PRO A 208 -17.57 19.49 -11.45
N ASP A 209 -18.32 19.93 -12.46
CA ASP A 209 -17.80 20.79 -13.52
C ASP A 209 -17.50 22.22 -13.02
N ASP A 210 -18.37 22.79 -12.19
CA ASP A 210 -18.16 24.10 -11.56
C ASP A 210 -16.97 24.07 -10.59
N LEU A 211 -16.69 22.92 -9.98
CA LEU A 211 -15.56 22.71 -9.09
C LEU A 211 -14.24 22.81 -9.87
N ILE A 212 -14.11 22.11 -10.99
CA ILE A 212 -12.92 22.17 -11.85
C ILE A 212 -12.73 23.57 -12.44
N VAL A 213 -13.81 24.26 -12.80
CA VAL A 213 -13.75 25.66 -13.24
C VAL A 213 -13.34 26.62 -12.10
N HIS A 214 -13.80 26.40 -10.86
CA HIS A 214 -13.37 27.16 -9.69
C HIS A 214 -11.89 26.92 -9.36
N LEU A 215 -11.44 25.67 -9.43
CA LEU A 215 -10.04 25.26 -9.30
C LEU A 215 -9.16 25.96 -10.37
N ARG A 216 -9.66 26.11 -11.60
CA ARG A 216 -9.00 26.85 -12.69
C ARG A 216 -8.91 28.36 -12.46
N SER A 217 -9.92 28.98 -11.83
CA SER A 217 -10.02 30.43 -11.69
C SER A 217 -9.11 31.02 -10.60
N LYS A 218 -8.62 30.21 -9.65
CA LYS A 218 -7.67 30.64 -8.62
C LYS A 218 -6.24 30.51 -9.15
N VAL A 219 -5.80 31.52 -9.89
CA VAL A 219 -4.43 31.64 -10.39
C VAL A 219 -3.44 31.72 -9.22
N GLY A 220 -2.67 30.65 -9.00
CA GLY A 220 -1.42 30.68 -8.21
C GLY A 220 -1.44 30.08 -6.79
N TYR A 221 -1.86 28.83 -6.59
CA TYR A 221 -1.70 28.14 -5.29
C TYR A 221 -1.17 26.70 -5.40
N ASN A 222 -0.54 26.29 -4.30
CA ASN A 222 0.20 25.06 -4.06
C ASN A 222 -0.70 23.81 -4.14
N VAL A 223 -0.18 22.68 -4.59
CA VAL A 223 -0.92 21.39 -4.68
C VAL A 223 -1.54 20.97 -3.34
N ASN A 224 -1.00 21.46 -2.22
CA ASN A 224 -1.53 21.19 -0.88
C ASN A 224 -2.88 21.89 -0.58
N ASP A 225 -3.21 23.01 -1.25
CA ASP A 225 -4.51 23.69 -1.10
C ASP A 225 -5.61 23.07 -2.00
N PHE A 226 -5.22 22.13 -2.86
CA PHE A 226 -6.08 21.47 -3.83
C PHE A 226 -6.90 20.32 -3.22
N ILE A 227 -6.33 19.69 -2.19
CA ILE A 227 -6.94 18.60 -1.45
C ILE A 227 -8.16 19.14 -0.69
N ASP A 228 -8.06 20.26 0.03
CA ASP A 228 -9.21 20.85 0.75
C ASP A 228 -10.36 21.32 -0.14
N MET A 229 -10.08 21.67 -1.41
CA MET A 229 -11.10 22.21 -2.32
C MET A 229 -11.82 21.12 -3.12
N ALA A 230 -11.17 19.98 -3.39
CA ALA A 230 -11.84 18.76 -3.84
C ALA A 230 -12.58 18.04 -2.69
N LEU A 231 -12.10 18.19 -1.45
CA LEU A 231 -12.71 17.66 -0.22
C LEU A 231 -13.92 18.47 0.29
N ALA A 232 -14.17 19.69 -0.21
CA ALA A 232 -15.31 20.51 0.20
C ALA A 232 -16.67 20.03 -0.36
N GLN A 233 -16.72 18.86 -1.00
CA GLN A 233 -17.94 18.04 -0.95
C GLN A 233 -17.90 17.24 0.35
N GLN A 234 -18.78 17.59 1.26
CA GLN A 234 -19.06 16.95 2.55
C GLN A 234 -19.30 15.42 2.48
N TYR A 235 -19.31 14.83 1.27
CA TYR A 235 -19.42 13.40 1.00
C TYR A 235 -18.08 12.65 0.95
N SER A 236 -16.94 13.30 0.66
CA SER A 236 -15.64 12.62 0.46
C SER A 236 -15.09 12.01 1.76
N SER A 237 -15.13 12.74 2.87
CA SER A 237 -14.65 12.26 4.18
C SER A 237 -15.53 11.15 4.75
N GLU A 238 -16.86 11.25 4.59
CA GLU A 238 -17.78 10.19 5.03
C GLU A 238 -17.62 8.92 4.17
N LEU A 239 -17.47 9.07 2.86
CA LEU A 239 -17.20 7.95 1.95
C LEU A 239 -15.85 7.31 2.29
N LEU A 240 -14.79 8.11 2.44
CA LEU A 240 -13.47 7.60 2.80
C LEU A 240 -13.51 6.86 4.15
N GLN A 241 -14.15 7.44 5.17
CA GLN A 241 -14.27 6.81 6.48
C GLN A 241 -15.07 5.50 6.42
N ALA A 242 -16.19 5.49 5.68
CA ALA A 242 -16.99 4.29 5.49
C ALA A 242 -16.19 3.20 4.76
N GLU A 243 -15.38 3.57 3.77
CA GLU A 243 -14.53 2.65 3.02
C GLU A 243 -13.37 2.11 3.87
N LEU A 244 -12.73 2.95 4.69
CA LEU A 244 -11.72 2.52 5.66
C LEU A 244 -12.28 1.52 6.67
N GLU A 245 -13.52 1.71 7.12
CA GLU A 245 -14.18 0.73 7.99
C GLU A 245 -14.54 -0.55 7.22
N ARG A 246 -15.09 -0.42 6.01
CA ARG A 246 -15.45 -1.56 5.15
C ARG A 246 -14.25 -2.46 4.87
N THR A 247 -13.08 -1.86 4.65
CA THR A 247 -11.85 -2.59 4.32
C THR A 247 -10.93 -2.80 5.52
N ARG A 248 -11.33 -2.44 6.74
CA ARG A 248 -10.49 -2.46 7.94
C ARG A 248 -9.78 -3.79 8.17
N ILE A 249 -10.45 -4.92 7.95
CA ILE A 249 -9.85 -6.26 8.10
C ILE A 249 -8.75 -6.50 7.05
N ASN A 250 -8.95 -5.99 5.83
CA ASN A 250 -7.99 -6.14 4.74
C ASN A 250 -6.73 -5.28 4.96
N THR A 251 -6.86 -4.16 5.68
CA THR A 251 -5.81 -3.15 5.82
C THR A 251 -5.19 -3.10 7.21
N ALA A 252 -5.71 -3.87 8.17
CA ALA A 252 -5.26 -3.89 9.55
C ALA A 252 -3.75 -4.15 9.71
N CYS A 253 -3.13 -4.90 8.79
CA CYS A 253 -1.70 -5.17 8.85
C CYS A 253 -0.84 -3.90 8.77
N PHE A 254 -1.32 -2.85 8.10
CA PHE A 254 -0.60 -1.59 8.00
C PHE A 254 -0.79 -0.69 9.22
N ALA A 255 -1.87 -0.88 9.99
CA ALA A 255 -2.15 -0.08 11.20
C ALA A 255 -1.28 -0.49 12.41
N GLU A 256 -0.78 -1.72 12.45
CA GLU A 256 0.03 -2.27 13.54
C GLU A 256 1.55 -2.22 13.30
N ALA A 257 2.04 -1.21 12.59
CA ALA A 257 3.48 -0.88 12.60
C ALA A 257 3.87 -0.27 13.97
N ILE A 258 3.78 -1.10 15.03
CA ILE A 258 4.13 -0.74 16.40
C ILE A 258 5.67 -0.66 16.50
N PRO A 259 6.24 0.46 17.01
CA PRO A 259 7.65 0.54 17.33
C PRO A 259 8.05 -0.57 18.31
N LEU A 260 9.10 -1.31 17.99
CA LEU A 260 9.60 -2.49 18.74
C LEU A 260 10.13 -2.22 20.16
N ASP A 261 9.76 -1.12 20.81
CA ASP A 261 10.25 -0.73 22.14
C ASP A 261 9.22 -0.87 23.29
N SER A 262 8.03 -1.41 23.04
CA SER A 262 6.98 -1.46 24.07
C SER A 262 6.09 -2.71 24.06
N VAL A 263 6.67 -3.90 23.93
CA VAL A 263 5.95 -5.15 24.26
C VAL A 263 6.25 -5.54 25.72
N PRO A 264 5.26 -5.60 26.62
CA PRO A 264 5.46 -6.14 27.97
C PRO A 264 5.83 -7.63 27.92
N GLU A 265 6.34 -8.14 29.04
CA GLU A 265 6.99 -9.44 29.18
C GLU A 265 6.17 -10.75 28.92
N PRO A 266 4.83 -10.82 28.78
CA PRO A 266 4.20 -12.15 28.79
C PRO A 266 4.42 -12.97 27.51
N ALA A 267 4.89 -12.37 26.40
CA ALA A 267 5.13 -13.11 25.15
C ALA A 267 6.43 -13.95 25.15
N LYS A 268 7.43 -13.61 25.97
CA LYS A 268 8.67 -14.41 26.10
C LYS A 268 8.44 -15.75 26.82
N ALA A 269 7.46 -15.82 27.72
CA ALA A 269 7.16 -17.03 28.49
C ALA A 269 6.51 -18.15 27.66
N ALA A 270 5.71 -17.78 26.65
CA ALA A 270 5.05 -18.74 25.77
C ALA A 270 6.06 -19.48 24.86
N TYR A 271 7.12 -18.79 24.42
CA TYR A 271 8.18 -19.40 23.60
C TYR A 271 9.22 -20.19 24.41
N ALA A 272 9.48 -19.82 25.67
CA ALA A 272 10.36 -20.58 26.55
C ALA A 272 9.80 -21.97 26.92
N SER A 273 8.47 -22.11 26.95
CA SER A 273 7.78 -23.37 27.27
C SER A 273 7.89 -24.45 26.18
N PHE A 274 8.29 -24.07 24.96
CA PHE A 274 8.46 -25.01 23.82
C PHE A 274 9.93 -25.43 23.58
N ARG A 275 10.90 -24.89 24.33
CA ARG A 275 12.30 -25.37 24.35
C ARG A 275 12.63 -26.07 25.67
N GLY A 276 11.87 -27.12 25.97
CA GLY A 276 12.22 -28.06 27.04
C GLY A 276 13.36 -28.98 26.62
N SER A 277 14.56 -28.71 27.16
CA SER A 277 15.60 -29.66 27.59
C SER A 277 15.86 -30.89 26.70
N ILE A 278 16.84 -30.77 25.79
CA ILE A 278 17.64 -31.92 25.34
C ILE A 278 18.81 -32.02 26.31
N ASP A 279 18.67 -32.88 27.32
CA ASP A 279 19.81 -33.49 28.00
C ASP A 279 19.42 -34.92 28.41
N SER A 280 20.08 -35.89 27.77
CA SER A 280 20.07 -37.29 28.23
C SER A 280 20.86 -37.41 29.53
N PRO A 281 20.47 -38.35 30.42
CA PRO A 281 21.40 -39.47 30.62
C PRO A 281 20.72 -40.83 30.79
N SER A 282 21.46 -41.84 30.36
CA SER A 282 21.24 -43.27 30.56
C SER A 282 21.36 -43.69 32.03
N LYS A 283 20.45 -44.56 32.51
CA LYS A 283 20.81 -45.72 33.35
C LYS A 283 19.63 -46.69 33.60
N ASN A 284 19.97 -47.97 33.41
CA ASN A 284 19.23 -49.19 33.71
C ASN A 284 18.46 -49.18 35.04
N TYR A 285 17.24 -49.76 35.05
CA TYR A 285 16.82 -50.66 36.11
C TYR A 285 15.97 -51.82 35.58
N ARG A 286 16.37 -53.01 36.03
CA ARG A 286 15.83 -54.34 35.80
C ARG A 286 14.60 -54.57 36.68
N GLY A 287 13.52 -55.14 36.15
CA GLY A 287 12.37 -55.58 36.94
C GLY A 287 11.37 -56.39 36.11
N THR A 288 11.14 -57.62 36.52
CA THR A 288 10.46 -58.73 35.83
C THR A 288 8.96 -58.83 36.10
N HIS A 289 8.28 -59.66 35.27
CA HIS A 289 6.90 -60.22 35.36
C HIS A 289 5.76 -59.33 34.82
N ALA A 290 4.71 -59.79 34.14
CA ALA A 290 4.35 -61.08 33.53
C ALA A 290 3.08 -60.88 32.66
N THR A 291 2.95 -61.68 31.60
CA THR A 291 1.72 -62.29 31.03
C THR A 291 0.44 -61.46 30.76
N GLY A 292 -0.03 -61.51 29.50
CA GLY A 292 -1.47 -61.54 29.20
C GLY A 292 -1.89 -60.93 27.86
N SER A 293 -1.82 -61.70 26.77
CA SER A 293 -2.66 -61.46 25.59
C SER A 293 -4.07 -62.01 25.86
N PRO A 294 -5.12 -61.46 25.25
CA PRO A 294 -5.71 -62.23 24.15
C PRO A 294 -6.20 -61.40 22.95
N SER A 295 -6.27 -62.13 21.83
CA SER A 295 -6.76 -61.75 20.50
C SER A 295 -8.29 -61.75 20.41
N PHE A 296 -8.78 -61.55 19.16
CA PHE A 296 -10.17 -61.56 18.63
C PHE A 296 -10.84 -60.16 18.60
N SER A 297 -11.48 -59.69 17.52
CA SER A 297 -11.90 -60.29 16.25
C SER A 297 -12.37 -59.20 15.28
N ARG A 298 -12.16 -59.42 13.98
CA ARG A 298 -12.84 -58.79 12.82
C ARG A 298 -14.34 -58.54 13.04
N ARG A 299 -14.84 -57.39 12.54
CA ARG A 299 -16.06 -57.37 11.72
C ARG A 299 -16.03 -56.24 10.70
N ARG A 300 -16.65 -56.54 9.56
CA ARG A 300 -16.64 -55.86 8.26
C ARG A 300 -18.05 -55.28 8.02
N ARG A 301 -18.12 -54.22 7.19
CA ARG A 301 -19.28 -53.70 6.41
C ARG A 301 -20.39 -52.98 7.20
N GLN A 302 -20.65 -51.72 6.85
CA GLN A 302 -21.42 -51.37 5.65
C GLN A 302 -20.66 -50.36 4.82
#